data_AF-A0A959V7A3-F1
#
_entry.id   AF-A0A959V7A3-F1
#
_cell.length_a   1.000
_cell.length_b   1.000
_cell.length_c   1.000
_cell.angle_alpha   90.00
_cell.angle_beta   90.00
_cell.angle_gamma   90.00
#
_symmetry.space_group_name_H-M   'P 1'
#
loop_
_entity.id
_entity.type
_entity.pdbx_description
1 polymer ?
#
loop_
_entity_poly.entity_id
_entity_poly.type
_entity_poly.pdbx_seq_one_letter_code
_entity_poly.pdbx_strand_id
1 'polypeptide(L)' 'MAIITLTSDMGLRDHYVAVVKGAIISQLPEARIVDISHGIMPFDNAQAAFVLRNAYPAFP' A
#
# COMPACT_ATOMS: atom_id res chain seq x y z
N MET A 1 9.45 0.70 -15.51
CA MET A 1 8.78 1.58 -14.54
C MET A 1 8.57 0.79 -13.26
N ALA A 2 9.08 1.25 -12.11
CA ALA A 2 8.88 0.53 -10.86
C ALA A 2 7.44 0.70 -10.36
N ILE A 3 6.81 -0.41 -9.93
CA ILE A 3 5.50 -0.41 -9.28
C ILE A 3 5.73 -0.50 -7.78
N ILE A 4 5.10 0.40 -7.01
CA ILE A 4 5.10 0.37 -5.55
C ILE A 4 3.69 0.04 -5.10
N THR A 5 3.50 -1.15 -4.53
CA THR A 5 2.22 -1.55 -3.96
C THR A 5 2.14 -1.18 -2.48
N LEU A 6 1.00 -0.64 -2.01
CA LEU A 6 0.81 -0.29 -0.61
C LEU A 6 -0.20 -1.21 0.08
N THR A 7 0.20 -1.79 1.21
CA THR A 7 -0.69 -2.50 2.14
C THR A 7 -0.48 -1.94 3.54
N SER A 8 -1.53 -1.47 4.22
CA SER A 8 -1.43 -0.96 5.60
C SER A 8 -2.72 -1.11 6.40
N ASP A 9 -2.62 -0.88 7.71
CA ASP A 9 -3.70 -0.80 8.68
C ASP A 9 -4.06 0.66 9.07
N MET A 10 -3.61 1.63 8.27
CA MET A 10 -3.79 3.07 8.54
C MET A 10 -5.22 3.57 8.34
N GLY A 11 -6.07 2.78 7.67
CA GLY A 11 -7.40 3.20 7.25
C GLY A 11 -7.36 4.27 6.16
N LEU A 12 -8.55 4.73 5.78
CA LEU A 12 -8.77 5.77 4.76
C LEU A 12 -9.50 7.00 5.30
N ARG A 13 -9.74 7.05 6.63
CA ARG A 13 -10.44 8.17 7.26
C ARG A 13 -9.58 9.41 7.41
N ASP A 14 -8.28 9.19 7.59
CA ASP A 14 -7.29 10.23 7.87
C ASP A 14 -6.25 10.35 6.73
N HIS A 15 -5.37 11.32 6.88
CA HIS A 15 -4.42 11.76 5.85
C HIS A 15 -3.18 10.86 5.67
N TYR A 16 -2.99 9.83 6.49
CA TYR A 16 -1.74 9.04 6.53
C TYR A 16 -1.37 8.43 5.18
N VAL A 17 -2.32 7.81 4.48
CA VAL A 17 -2.09 7.23 3.15
C VAL A 17 -1.67 8.29 2.14
N ALA A 18 -2.28 9.48 2.19
CA ALA A 18 -1.93 10.58 1.31
C ALA A 18 -0.51 11.10 1.58
N VAL A 19 -0.10 11.20 2.85
CA VAL A 19 1.28 11.61 3.22
C VAL A 19 2.31 10.61 2.71
N VAL A 20 2.06 9.30 2.88
CA VAL A 20 2.97 8.26 2.36
C VAL A 20 3.10 8.35 0.85
N LYS A 21 1.99 8.49 0.12
CA LYS A 21 2.00 8.65 -1.33
C LYS A 21 2.71 9.93 -1.78
N GLY A 22 2.45 11.05 -1.11
CA GLY A 22 3.10 12.32 -1.38
C GLY A 22 4.61 12.24 -1.20
N ALA A 23 5.07 11.58 -0.13
CA ALA A 23 6.50 11.33 0.09
C ALA A 23 7.11 10.50 -1.04
N ILE A 24 6.46 9.40 -1.44
CA ILE A 24 6.93 8.56 -2.57
C ILE A 24 7.02 9.37 -3.85
N ILE A 25 5.96 10.09 -4.23
CA ILE A 25 5.92 10.88 -5.48
C ILE A 25 6.97 11.99 -5.47
N SER A 26 7.23 12.62 -4.31
CA SER A 26 8.25 13.68 -4.21
C SER A 26 9.67 13.18 -4.48
N GLN A 27 9.97 11.92 -4.16
CA GLN A 27 11.29 11.31 -4.34
C GLN A 27 11.40 10.52 -5.64
N LEU A 28 10.29 9.92 -6.09
CA LEU A 28 10.19 9.07 -7.27
C LEU A 28 8.97 9.47 -8.11
N PRO A 29 9.04 10.59 -8.86
CA PRO A 29 7.89 11.12 -9.61
C PRO A 29 7.30 10.14 -10.64
N GLU A 30 8.13 9.24 -11.16
CA GLU A 30 7.75 8.24 -12.17
C GLU A 30 7.25 6.92 -11.55
N ALA A 31 7.23 6.79 -10.22
CA ALA A 31 6.77 5.56 -9.58
C ALA A 31 5.26 5.37 -9.75
N ARG A 32 4.84 4.17 -10.18
CA ARG A 32 3.42 3.80 -10.23
C ARG A 32 3.01 3.24 -8.88
N ILE A 33 2.20 3.99 -8.13
CA ILE A 33 1.67 3.55 -6.83
C ILE A 33 0.34 2.82 -7.03
N VAL A 34 0.18 1.65 -6.43
CA VAL A 34 -1.06 0.87 -6.43
C VAL A 34 -1.41 0.44 -5.01
N ASP A 35 -2.59 0.80 -4.52
CA ASP A 35 -3.03 0.30 -3.21
C ASP A 35 -3.55 -1.12 -3.36
N ILE A 36 -3.06 -2.02 -2.50
CA ILE A 36 -3.67 -3.34 -2.32
C ILE A 36 -4.79 -3.23 -1.28
N SER A 37 -4.49 -2.69 -0.10
CA SER A 37 -5.48 -2.43 0.94
C SER A 37 -4.92 -1.50 2.01
N HIS A 38 -5.76 -0.59 2.51
CA HIS A 38 -5.49 0.20 3.73
C HIS A 38 -6.45 -0.19 4.87
N GLY A 39 -7.22 -1.25 4.69
CA GLY A 39 -8.22 -1.75 5.62
C GLY A 39 -7.78 -2.98 6.41
N ILE A 40 -6.47 -3.18 6.58
CA ILE A 40 -5.95 -4.21 7.48
C ILE A 40 -6.36 -3.83 8.91
N MET A 41 -6.78 -4.81 9.69
CA MET A 41 -7.07 -4.64 11.10
C MET A 41 -5.76 -4.22 11.82
N PRO A 42 -5.79 -3.19 12.67
CA PRO A 42 -4.58 -2.71 13.34
C PRO A 42 -3.80 -3.85 13.99
N PHE A 43 -2.51 -3.94 13.64
CA PHE A 43 -1.56 -4.95 14.13
C PHE A 43 -1.85 -6.42 13.73
N ASP A 44 -2.77 -6.67 12.80
CA ASP A 44 -3.04 -8.02 12.28
C ASP A 44 -2.12 -8.41 11.13
N ASN A 45 -0.97 -8.97 11.51
CA ASN A 45 0.04 -9.45 10.56
C ASN A 45 -0.45 -10.62 9.70
N ALA A 46 -1.36 -11.46 10.22
CA ALA A 46 -1.85 -12.62 9.49
C ALA A 46 -2.79 -12.19 8.35
N GLN A 47 -3.67 -11.22 8.61
CA GLN A 47 -4.51 -10.63 7.58
C GLN A 47 -3.66 -9.90 6.53
N ALA A 48 -2.68 -9.10 6.94
CA ALA A 48 -1.77 -8.43 6.00
C ALA A 48 -1.07 -9.43 5.08
N ALA A 49 -0.51 -10.51 5.64
CA ALA A 49 0.16 -11.56 4.89
C ALA A 49 -0.81 -12.29 3.93
N PHE A 50 -2.03 -12.58 4.38
CA PHE A 50 -3.05 -13.18 3.53
C PHE A 50 -3.39 -12.28 2.34
N VAL A 51 -3.64 -11.00 2.58
CA VAL A 51 -3.96 -10.02 1.52
C VAL A 51 -2.81 -9.91 0.52
N LEU A 52 -1.58 -9.73 1.00
CA LEU A 52 -0.39 -9.66 0.16
C LEU A 52 -0.18 -10.93 -0.67
N ARG A 53 -0.29 -12.11 -0.06
CA ARG A 53 -0.09 -13.40 -0.74
C ARG A 53 -1.05 -13.60 -1.91
N ASN A 54 -2.30 -13.14 -1.78
CA ASN A 54 -3.31 -13.29 -2.83
C ASN A 54 -3.21 -12.20 -3.91
N ALA A 55 -2.69 -11.01 -3.58
CA ALA A 55 -2.49 -9.93 -4.55
C ALA A 55 -1.19 -10.08 -5.35
N TYR A 56 -0.11 -10.55 -4.73
CA TYR A 56 1.23 -10.61 -5.31
C TYR A 56 1.30 -11.27 -6.71
N PRO A 57 0.65 -12.42 -6.98
CA PRO A 57 0.73 -13.06 -8.30
C PRO A 57 0.12 -12.25 -9.46
N ALA A 58 -0.67 -11.21 -9.16
CA ALA A 58 -1.31 -10.37 -10.16
C ALA A 58 -0.43 -9.19 -10.63
N PHE A 59 0.72 -8.97 -9.99
CA PHE A 59 1.67 -7.92 -10.35
C PHE A 59 2.85 -8.50 -11.16
N PRO A 60 3.40 -7.73 -12.12
CA PRO A 60 4.53 -8.15 -12.96
C PRO A 60 5.86 -8.20 -12.22
#